data_AF-A0A5N6Z819-F1
#
_entry.id   AF-A0A5N6Z819-F1
#
_cell.length_a   1.000
_cell.length_b   1.000
_cell.length_c   1.000
_cell.angle_alpha   90.00
_cell.angle_beta   90.00
_cell.angle_gamma   90.00
#
_symmetry.space_group_name_H-M   'P 1'
#
loop_
_entity.id
_entity.type
_entity.pdbx_description
1 polymer ?
#
loop_
_entity_poly.entity_id
_entity_poly.type
_entity_poly.pdbx_seq_one_letter_code
_entity_poly.pdbx_strand_id
1 'polypeptide(L)'
;MSCYGLVGGSISPRSDKDSPCGVQNFTNPHVPCCQQGDYCMTNAICYWSSVGDFGYYAAGCTDPTLQDPNCGHPELDIVYVKSRKLWACCNYSGGIANCSSPSDERFPAPAPSQLAVIQYLPYEGTPTYANPTGTATGNSTYATATPTASDSTSTPSSDQSTQIGAGAAAGIGVGVGAGVFLVAMAGAFVYFRRRKSPQHAVSPPMQAASQSLIQDAHEPGKPGPNPHELA
;
A
#
# COMPACT_ATOMS: atom_id res chain seq x y z
N MET A 1 -1.15 13.54 18.78
CA MET A 1 -0.79 13.34 17.36
C MET A 1 -2.06 13.07 16.59
N SER A 2 -2.14 13.47 15.33
CA SER A 2 -3.19 12.99 14.43
C SER A 2 -2.82 11.61 13.88
N CYS A 3 -3.81 10.74 13.73
CA CYS A 3 -3.69 9.45 13.06
C CYS A 3 -4.52 9.48 11.77
N TYR A 4 -4.14 8.67 10.79
CA TYR A 4 -4.71 8.65 9.44
C TYR A 4 -4.98 7.22 8.96
N GLY A 5 -5.96 7.05 8.08
CA GLY A 5 -6.34 5.79 7.44
C GLY A 5 -7.07 6.05 6.12
N LEU A 6 -7.39 5.00 5.35
CA LEU A 6 -8.31 5.13 4.22
C LEU A 6 -9.74 4.92 4.69
N VAL A 7 -10.58 5.92 4.45
CA VAL A 7 -12.04 5.80 4.62
C VAL A 7 -12.65 5.95 3.22
N GLY A 8 -13.37 4.92 2.76
CA GLY A 8 -13.94 4.90 1.40
C GLY A 8 -12.91 5.06 0.27
N GLY A 9 -11.67 4.60 0.47
CA GLY A 9 -10.58 4.74 -0.49
C GLY A 9 -9.90 6.11 -0.54
N SER A 10 -10.21 7.02 0.39
CA SER A 10 -9.57 8.34 0.52
C SER A 10 -8.87 8.50 1.87
N ILE A 11 -7.65 9.05 1.87
CA ILE A 11 -6.90 9.27 3.13
C ILE A 11 -7.64 10.32 3.96
N SER A 12 -8.03 9.94 5.17
CA SER A 12 -8.73 10.79 6.13
C SER A 12 -8.01 10.74 7.48
N PRO A 13 -8.06 11.81 8.29
CA PRO A 13 -7.75 11.68 9.72
C PRO A 13 -8.74 10.71 10.36
N ARG A 14 -8.23 9.77 11.17
CA ARG A 14 -9.06 8.92 12.02
C ARG A 14 -9.66 9.73 13.17
N SER A 15 -10.72 9.19 13.77
CA SER A 15 -11.38 9.73 14.96
C SER A 15 -10.41 9.93 16.13
N ASP A 16 -10.75 10.82 17.08
CA ASP A 16 -9.96 11.11 18.31
C ASP A 16 -9.79 9.93 19.29
N LYS A 17 -10.22 8.74 18.87
CA LYS A 17 -10.02 7.46 19.56
C LYS A 17 -8.77 6.71 19.12
N ASP A 18 -8.16 7.07 18.00
CA ASP A 18 -6.87 6.52 17.63
C ASP A 18 -5.72 7.12 18.43
N SER A 19 -4.67 6.34 18.65
CA SER A 19 -3.48 6.77 19.39
C SER A 19 -2.23 6.02 18.90
N PRO A 20 -1.05 6.69 18.94
CA PRO A 20 0.16 6.17 18.30
C PRO A 20 0.74 4.94 19.01
N CYS A 21 1.17 3.97 18.21
CA CYS A 21 1.86 2.75 18.61
C CYS A 21 3.35 2.99 18.84
N GLY A 22 3.65 3.72 19.91
CA GLY A 22 4.99 4.04 20.37
C GLY A 22 5.32 5.53 20.28
N VAL A 23 6.59 5.86 20.55
CA VAL A 23 7.10 7.23 20.47
C VAL A 23 7.74 7.52 19.12
N GLN A 24 7.24 8.56 18.43
CA GLN A 24 7.90 9.12 17.25
C GLN A 24 9.27 9.71 17.65
N ASN A 25 10.28 9.51 16.80
CA ASN A 25 11.62 10.07 16.96
C ASN A 25 12.28 10.26 15.58
N PHE A 26 13.54 10.70 15.53
CA PHE A 26 14.22 10.95 14.24
C PHE A 26 14.42 9.68 13.37
N THR A 27 14.52 8.50 13.98
CA THR A 27 14.65 7.21 13.27
C THR A 27 13.29 6.67 12.83
N ASN A 28 12.26 6.84 13.67
CA ASN A 28 10.88 6.46 13.40
C ASN A 28 10.01 7.72 13.42
N PRO A 29 10.03 8.55 12.35
CA PRO A 29 9.29 9.81 12.31
C PRO A 29 7.78 9.57 12.29
N HIS A 30 7.34 8.45 11.71
CA HIS A 30 5.97 7.96 11.80
C HIS A 30 5.94 6.58 12.45
N VAL A 31 4.83 6.32 13.14
CA VAL A 31 4.48 5.09 13.83
C VAL A 31 3.02 4.72 13.52
N PRO A 32 2.64 3.44 13.63
CA PRO A 32 1.25 3.01 13.46
C PRO A 32 0.28 3.65 14.46
N CYS A 33 -1.02 3.53 14.24
CA CYS A 33 -2.06 3.88 15.21
C CYS A 33 -3.09 2.76 15.38
N CYS A 34 -3.53 2.56 16.62
CA CYS A 34 -4.66 1.70 16.98
C CYS A 34 -5.65 2.51 17.82
N GLN A 35 -6.88 2.01 17.96
CA GLN A 35 -7.88 2.62 18.83
C GLN A 35 -7.52 2.45 20.31
N GLN A 36 -7.95 3.41 21.12
CA GLN A 36 -8.05 3.31 22.56
C GLN A 36 -8.92 2.11 22.93
N GLY A 37 -8.45 1.29 23.87
CA GLY A 37 -9.02 -0.01 24.23
C GLY A 37 -8.20 -1.20 23.75
N ASP A 38 -7.31 -1.02 22.75
CA ASP A 38 -6.67 -2.11 22.01
C ASP A 38 -5.16 -2.26 22.26
N TYR A 39 -4.60 -3.33 21.68
CA TYR A 39 -3.18 -3.64 21.71
C TYR A 39 -2.53 -3.35 20.35
N CYS A 40 -1.47 -2.55 20.37
CA CYS A 40 -0.56 -2.41 19.23
C CYS A 40 0.31 -3.66 19.13
N MET A 41 0.31 -4.33 17.98
CA MET A 41 1.13 -5.51 17.70
C MET A 41 2.27 -5.17 16.73
N THR A 42 3.25 -6.06 16.62
CA THR A 42 4.27 -6.02 15.55
C THR A 42 3.64 -6.02 14.15
N ASN A 43 4.38 -5.49 13.17
CA ASN A 43 3.96 -5.42 11.76
C ASN A 43 2.73 -4.53 11.51
N ALA A 44 2.53 -3.50 12.35
CA ALA A 44 1.45 -2.53 12.21
C ALA A 44 0.05 -3.17 12.14
N ILE A 45 -0.16 -4.16 13.00
CA ILE A 45 -1.43 -4.82 13.25
C ILE A 45 -1.95 -4.35 14.60
N CYS A 46 -3.26 -4.11 14.70
CA CYS A 46 -3.96 -3.88 15.96
C CYS A 46 -4.71 -5.14 16.37
N TYR A 47 -4.79 -5.40 17.68
CA TYR A 47 -5.58 -6.50 18.24
C TYR A 47 -6.59 -5.95 19.25
N TRP A 48 -7.87 -6.25 19.02
CA TRP A 48 -8.97 -5.94 19.93
C TRP A 48 -9.54 -7.22 20.55
N SER A 49 -10.06 -7.11 21.76
CA SER A 49 -10.71 -8.21 22.46
C SER A 49 -11.87 -7.68 23.30
N SER A 50 -13.03 -8.32 23.18
CA SER A 50 -14.22 -8.05 23.99
C SER A 50 -14.69 -9.33 24.71
N VAL A 51 -15.84 -9.29 25.38
CA VAL A 51 -16.36 -10.45 26.12
C VAL A 51 -16.95 -11.47 25.16
N GLY A 52 -16.13 -12.45 24.78
CA GLY A 52 -16.52 -13.57 23.92
C GLY A 52 -16.17 -13.40 22.43
N ASP A 53 -15.56 -12.28 22.05
CA ASP A 53 -15.15 -12.00 20.66
C ASP A 53 -13.79 -11.28 20.63
N PHE A 54 -13.06 -11.41 19.53
CA PHE A 54 -11.75 -10.79 19.33
C PHE A 54 -11.40 -10.69 17.83
N GLY A 55 -10.57 -9.72 17.49
CA GLY A 55 -10.21 -9.50 16.09
C GLY A 55 -8.91 -8.75 15.90
N TYR A 56 -8.56 -8.59 14.63
CA TYR A 56 -7.37 -7.88 14.19
C TYR A 56 -7.78 -6.91 13.08
N TYR A 57 -7.22 -5.71 13.07
CA TYR A 57 -7.34 -4.76 11.96
C TYR A 57 -5.96 -4.21 11.59
N ALA A 58 -5.86 -3.71 10.37
CA ALA A 58 -4.64 -3.06 9.89
C ALA A 58 -4.56 -1.64 10.50
N ALA A 59 -3.41 -1.33 11.09
CA ALA A 59 -3.21 -0.11 11.85
C ALA A 59 -3.27 1.15 10.96
N GLY A 60 -3.73 2.26 11.55
CA GLY A 60 -3.56 3.57 10.95
C GLY A 60 -2.10 4.01 11.00
N CYS A 61 -1.83 5.25 10.60
CA CYS A 61 -0.49 5.83 10.68
C CYS A 61 -0.50 7.27 11.18
N THR A 62 0.60 7.72 11.76
CA THR A 62 0.89 9.14 12.02
C THR A 62 1.48 9.87 10.80
N ASP A 63 1.59 9.22 9.65
CA ASP A 63 1.90 9.80 8.34
C ASP A 63 0.60 10.20 7.61
N PRO A 64 0.41 11.47 7.23
CA PRO A 64 -0.76 11.91 6.46
C PRO A 64 -0.77 11.39 5.00
N THR A 65 0.29 10.74 4.53
CA THR A 65 0.41 10.18 3.17
C THR A 65 0.30 8.65 3.12
N LEU A 66 0.36 7.97 4.28
CA LEU A 66 0.35 6.51 4.41
C LEU A 66 1.43 5.79 3.57
N GLN A 67 2.61 6.40 3.41
CA GLN A 67 3.76 5.85 2.67
C GLN A 67 4.92 5.41 3.58
N ASP A 68 4.94 5.79 4.86
CA ASP A 68 6.00 5.37 5.79
C ASP A 68 6.02 3.83 5.99
N PRO A 69 7.15 3.15 5.80
CA PRO A 69 7.24 1.69 5.85
C PRO A 69 7.13 1.08 7.26
N ASN A 70 7.12 1.88 8.33
CA ASN A 70 6.79 1.41 9.67
C ASN A 70 5.27 1.22 9.87
N CYS A 71 4.45 1.77 8.96
CA CYS A 71 2.99 1.76 9.06
C CYS A 71 2.33 0.62 8.28
N GLY A 72 1.08 0.34 8.66
CA GLY A 72 0.31 -0.78 8.11
C GLY A 72 -0.44 -0.42 6.85
N HIS A 73 -1.10 -1.43 6.26
CA HIS A 73 -2.16 -1.16 5.30
C HIS A 73 -3.30 -0.39 5.99
N PRO A 74 -3.93 0.57 5.32
CA PRO A 74 -4.99 1.37 5.92
C PRO A 74 -6.29 0.62 6.22
N GLU A 75 -6.62 0.55 7.51
CA GLU A 75 -7.99 0.46 8.05
C GLU A 75 -8.98 -0.48 7.36
N LEU A 76 -8.70 -1.78 7.44
CA LEU A 76 -9.72 -2.82 7.27
C LEU A 76 -9.53 -3.86 8.39
N ASP A 77 -10.61 -4.54 8.77
CA ASP A 77 -10.53 -5.80 9.52
C ASP A 77 -9.71 -6.81 8.71
N ILE A 78 -8.85 -7.58 9.38
CA ILE A 78 -7.93 -8.51 8.73
C ILE A 78 -8.01 -9.92 9.31
N VAL A 79 -7.75 -10.90 8.46
CA VAL A 79 -7.75 -12.33 8.82
C VAL A 79 -6.50 -13.02 8.29
N TYR A 80 -5.91 -13.90 9.12
CA TYR A 80 -4.74 -14.68 8.72
C TYR A 80 -5.13 -15.92 7.92
N VAL A 81 -4.90 -15.90 6.61
CA VAL A 81 -5.23 -16.97 5.68
C VAL A 81 -4.15 -18.05 5.77
N LYS A 82 -4.29 -18.97 6.74
CA LYS A 82 -3.32 -20.02 7.09
C LYS A 82 -2.78 -20.81 5.88
N SER A 83 -3.61 -21.08 4.88
CA SER A 83 -3.22 -21.81 3.66
C SER A 83 -2.29 -21.02 2.72
N ARG A 84 -2.38 -19.69 2.72
CA ARG A 84 -1.49 -18.78 1.97
C ARG A 84 -0.35 -18.20 2.82
N LYS A 85 -0.42 -18.35 4.15
CA LYS A 85 0.50 -17.75 5.16
C LYS A 85 0.56 -16.22 5.13
N LEU A 86 -0.50 -15.57 4.65
CA LEU A 86 -0.60 -14.11 4.53
C LEU A 86 -1.79 -13.61 5.35
N TRP A 87 -1.72 -12.35 5.77
CA TRP A 87 -2.90 -11.60 6.20
C TRP A 87 -3.67 -11.13 4.96
N ALA A 88 -4.98 -10.96 5.13
CA ALA A 88 -5.87 -10.51 4.08
C ALA A 88 -6.96 -9.61 4.68
N CYS A 89 -7.36 -8.59 3.94
CA CYS A 89 -8.46 -7.71 4.35
C CYS A 89 -9.80 -8.46 4.24
N CYS A 90 -10.70 -8.25 5.18
CA CYS A 90 -12.04 -8.82 5.15
C CYS A 90 -12.90 -8.07 4.12
N ASN A 91 -13.78 -8.78 3.40
CA ASN A 91 -14.75 -8.12 2.51
C ASN A 91 -15.92 -7.57 3.34
N TYR A 92 -16.46 -6.41 2.99
CA TYR A 92 -17.60 -5.82 3.70
C TYR A 92 -18.92 -6.09 2.99
N SER A 93 -19.98 -6.40 3.74
CA SER A 93 -21.34 -6.54 3.25
C SER A 93 -22.30 -5.83 4.20
N GLY A 94 -23.06 -4.86 3.69
CA GLY A 94 -23.95 -4.03 4.52
C GLY A 94 -23.24 -3.21 5.61
N GLY A 95 -21.94 -2.96 5.47
CA GLY A 95 -21.10 -2.32 6.49
C GLY A 95 -20.50 -3.27 7.53
N ILE A 96 -20.83 -4.56 7.50
CA ILE A 96 -20.29 -5.58 8.41
C ILE A 96 -19.12 -6.30 7.73
N ALA A 97 -18.02 -6.52 8.46
CA ALA A 97 -16.87 -7.27 7.99
C ALA A 97 -17.17 -8.78 7.87
N ASN A 98 -16.86 -9.36 6.72
CA ASN A 98 -16.93 -10.79 6.44
C ASN A 98 -15.52 -11.36 6.22
N CYS A 99 -14.92 -11.78 7.32
CA CYS A 99 -13.60 -12.41 7.33
C CYS A 99 -13.60 -13.89 6.90
N SER A 100 -14.77 -14.50 6.69
CA SER A 100 -14.90 -15.88 6.16
C SER A 100 -14.66 -15.95 4.66
N SER A 101 -14.84 -14.85 3.94
CA SER A 101 -14.53 -14.69 2.52
C SER A 101 -13.71 -13.41 2.30
N PRO A 102 -12.42 -13.40 2.69
CA PRO A 102 -11.58 -12.20 2.60
C PRO A 102 -11.24 -11.80 1.16
N SER A 103 -10.90 -10.53 0.96
CA SER A 103 -10.50 -9.97 -0.34
C SER A 103 -9.16 -10.54 -0.81
N ASP A 104 -8.77 -10.22 -2.06
CA ASP A 104 -7.44 -10.52 -2.58
C ASP A 104 -6.38 -9.44 -2.28
N GLU A 105 -6.71 -8.39 -1.53
CA GLU A 105 -5.71 -7.54 -0.89
C GLU A 105 -5.09 -8.29 0.30
N ARG A 106 -3.76 -8.49 0.25
CA ARG A 106 -3.03 -9.40 1.12
C ARG A 106 -1.62 -8.87 1.39
N PHE A 107 -1.13 -9.03 2.61
CA PHE A 107 0.21 -8.59 3.00
C PHE A 107 0.95 -9.62 3.88
N PRO A 108 2.30 -9.63 3.83
CA PRO A 108 3.11 -10.53 4.63
C PRO A 108 3.35 -9.97 6.04
N ALA A 109 2.90 -10.71 7.05
CA ALA A 109 3.27 -10.53 8.45
C ALA A 109 3.22 -11.89 9.18
N PRO A 110 3.83 -12.02 10.38
CA PRO A 110 3.82 -13.28 11.14
C PRO A 110 2.41 -13.80 11.41
N ALA A 111 2.27 -15.11 11.65
CA ALA A 111 1.00 -15.67 12.09
C ALA A 111 0.57 -15.05 13.45
N PRO A 112 -0.74 -15.06 13.81
CA PRO A 112 -1.22 -14.48 15.07
C PRO A 112 -0.44 -14.92 16.32
N SER A 113 -0.08 -16.21 16.40
CA SER A 113 0.72 -16.80 17.49
C SER A 113 2.21 -16.44 17.47
N GLN A 114 2.63 -15.53 16.58
CA GLN A 114 4.00 -15.02 16.42
C GLN A 114 4.04 -13.48 16.39
N LEU A 115 2.89 -12.80 16.48
CA LEU A 115 2.86 -11.36 16.69
C LEU A 115 3.22 -11.07 18.15
N ALA A 116 4.13 -10.13 18.38
CA ALA A 116 4.40 -9.62 19.72
C ALA A 116 3.53 -8.39 20.00
N VAL A 117 3.02 -8.29 21.22
CA VAL A 117 2.44 -7.05 21.74
C VAL A 117 3.57 -6.03 21.89
N ILE A 118 3.36 -4.80 21.42
CA ILE A 118 4.25 -3.66 21.63
C ILE A 118 3.78 -2.85 22.84
N GLN A 119 2.49 -2.49 22.86
CA GLN A 119 1.89 -1.71 23.93
C GLN A 119 0.36 -1.91 23.98
N TYR A 120 -0.22 -1.65 25.14
CA TYR A 120 -1.65 -1.45 25.35
C TYR A 120 -2.00 0.05 25.35
N LEU A 121 -3.07 0.42 24.64
CA LEU A 121 -3.64 1.76 24.62
C LEU A 121 -4.89 1.81 25.52
N PRO A 122 -4.81 2.38 26.74
CA PRO A 122 -6.02 2.55 27.56
C PRO A 122 -6.91 3.68 27.02
N TYR A 123 -8.18 3.68 27.40
CA TYR A 123 -9.10 4.81 27.14
C TYR A 123 -8.71 6.10 27.88
N GLU A 124 -8.06 5.98 29.03
CA GLU A 124 -7.57 7.09 29.86
C GLU A 124 -6.23 6.72 30.50
N GLY A 125 -5.38 7.73 30.73
CA GLY A 125 -4.05 7.53 31.34
C GLY A 125 -2.93 7.27 30.32
N THR A 126 -1.89 6.55 30.75
CA THR A 126 -0.66 6.33 29.99
C THR A 126 -0.63 4.96 29.30
N PRO A 127 -0.21 4.85 28.02
CA PRO A 127 0.04 3.57 27.37
C PRO A 127 1.03 2.68 28.14
N THR A 128 0.75 1.38 28.19
CA THR A 128 1.59 0.39 28.89
C THR A 128 2.35 -0.43 27.86
N TYR A 129 3.67 -0.26 27.80
CA TYR A 129 4.53 -1.06 26.93
C TYR A 129 4.64 -2.51 27.42
N ALA A 130 4.69 -3.46 26.49
CA ALA A 130 5.03 -4.84 26.79
C ALA A 130 6.51 -4.93 27.16
N ASN A 131 6.80 -5.37 28.39
CA ASN A 131 8.17 -5.68 28.78
C ASN A 131 8.66 -6.92 27.99
N PRO A 132 9.83 -6.90 27.34
CA PRO A 132 10.28 -7.99 26.49
C PRO A 132 10.74 -9.22 27.29
N THR A 133 9.79 -10.06 27.70
CA THR A 133 10.05 -11.46 28.10
C THR A 133 10.55 -12.23 26.87
N GLY A 134 11.87 -12.40 26.80
CA GLY A 134 12.55 -12.88 25.59
C GLY A 134 12.27 -14.35 25.24
N THR A 135 11.38 -14.56 24.26
CA THR A 135 11.17 -15.87 23.60
C THR A 135 11.27 -15.74 22.07
N ALA A 136 12.25 -14.97 21.60
CA ALA A 136 12.48 -14.71 20.18
C ALA A 136 13.27 -15.84 19.48
N THR A 137 12.72 -17.06 19.42
CA THR A 137 13.30 -18.16 18.62
C THR A 137 12.89 -18.02 17.15
N GLY A 138 13.46 -17.02 16.48
CA GLY A 138 13.11 -16.62 15.11
C GLY A 138 14.34 -16.30 14.26
N ASN A 139 15.19 -17.29 14.01
CA ASN A 139 16.46 -17.09 13.30
C ASN A 139 16.23 -16.78 11.81
N SER A 140 16.15 -15.50 11.45
CA SER A 140 15.85 -15.03 10.09
C SER A 140 17.02 -15.29 9.14
N THR A 141 17.07 -16.51 8.62
CA THR A 141 18.24 -17.08 7.94
C THR A 141 18.05 -17.01 6.43
N TYR A 142 18.42 -15.87 5.82
CA TYR A 142 18.52 -15.75 4.37
C TYR A 142 19.73 -16.56 3.88
N ALA A 143 19.47 -17.80 3.45
CA ALA A 143 20.51 -18.71 2.98
C ALA A 143 20.90 -18.43 1.52
N THR A 144 22.10 -17.87 1.32
CA THR A 144 22.79 -17.79 0.03
C THR A 144 24.15 -18.49 0.14
N ALA A 145 24.56 -19.19 -0.92
CA ALA A 145 25.64 -20.17 -0.84
C ALA A 145 27.07 -19.59 -0.93
N THR A 146 27.98 -20.37 -0.35
CA THR A 146 29.45 -20.55 -0.54
C THR A 146 30.13 -19.89 -1.77
N PRO A 147 31.45 -19.55 -1.70
CA PRO A 147 32.50 -20.46 -1.21
C PRO A 147 33.47 -19.92 -0.13
N THR A 148 34.17 -20.89 0.46
CA THR A 148 35.15 -20.75 1.54
C THR A 148 36.47 -20.11 1.08
N ALA A 149 37.01 -19.20 1.89
CA ALA A 149 38.45 -18.97 2.01
C ALA A 149 38.79 -18.82 3.49
N SER A 150 39.77 -19.58 3.98
CA SER A 150 40.22 -19.54 5.37
C SER A 150 41.49 -18.69 5.47
N ASP A 151 41.58 -17.83 6.49
CA ASP A 151 42.73 -17.91 7.41
C ASP A 151 42.41 -17.29 8.79
N SER A 152 43.41 -17.24 9.66
CA SER A 152 43.29 -17.27 11.11
C SER A 152 43.92 -16.02 11.76
N THR A 153 43.44 -15.62 12.95
CA THR A 153 44.21 -15.14 14.15
C THR A 153 43.20 -14.66 15.20
N SER A 154 43.61 -14.52 16.48
CA SER A 154 42.71 -14.62 17.64
C SER A 154 42.93 -13.59 18.76
N THR A 155 41.89 -13.44 19.59
CA THR A 155 41.88 -12.81 20.94
C THR A 155 41.90 -11.24 20.98
N PRO A 156 41.56 -10.57 22.11
CA PRO A 156 40.14 -10.25 22.38
C PRO A 156 39.85 -8.84 22.97
N SER A 157 38.55 -8.56 23.16
CA SER A 157 37.98 -7.61 24.16
C SER A 157 38.32 -6.12 24.10
N SER A 158 37.34 -5.30 23.71
CA SER A 158 36.85 -4.13 24.46
C SER A 158 35.56 -3.57 23.84
N ASP A 159 34.82 -2.74 24.58
CA ASP A 159 33.52 -2.18 24.21
C ASP A 159 33.52 -1.41 22.86
N GLN A 160 32.45 -1.58 22.09
CA GLN A 160 31.97 -0.51 21.22
C GLN A 160 30.47 -0.63 20.91
N SER A 161 29.89 0.51 20.55
CA SER A 161 28.49 0.67 20.16
C SER A 161 28.13 -0.14 18.92
N THR A 162 26.83 -0.47 18.79
CA THR A 162 26.26 -1.19 17.63
C THR A 162 26.23 -0.31 16.37
N GLN A 163 27.39 0.05 15.85
CA GLN A 163 27.52 0.62 14.52
C GLN A 163 27.17 -0.46 13.49
N ILE A 164 26.09 -0.25 12.74
CA ILE A 164 25.75 -1.08 11.59
C ILE A 164 26.88 -0.90 10.56
N GLY A 165 27.51 -2.01 10.16
CA GLY A 165 28.83 -1.99 9.52
C GLY A 165 28.89 -1.19 8.22
N ALA A 166 29.99 -0.46 8.03
CA ALA A 166 30.25 0.44 6.90
C ALA A 166 30.37 -0.22 5.51
N GLY A 167 29.99 -1.50 5.36
CA GLY A 167 29.95 -2.22 4.09
C GLY A 167 28.64 -2.05 3.29
N ALA A 168 27.55 -1.56 3.92
CA ALA A 168 26.25 -1.42 3.26
C ALA A 168 26.09 -0.12 2.44
N ALA A 169 27.01 0.84 2.58
CA ALA A 169 26.88 2.20 2.04
C ALA A 169 27.35 2.36 0.57
N ALA A 170 27.50 1.27 -0.18
CA ALA A 170 27.99 1.28 -1.55
C ALA A 170 27.12 0.41 -2.49
N GLY A 171 26.22 1.06 -3.25
CA GLY A 171 25.43 0.34 -4.27
C GLY A 171 24.39 1.19 -5.01
N ILE A 172 23.51 1.88 -4.29
CA ILE A 172 22.33 2.55 -4.89
C ILE A 172 22.62 4.01 -5.26
N GLY A 173 23.58 4.22 -6.17
CA GLY A 173 24.02 5.56 -6.60
C GLY A 173 23.90 5.86 -8.10
N VAL A 174 23.78 4.85 -8.97
CA VAL A 174 23.82 5.02 -10.44
C VAL A 174 22.75 4.15 -11.11
N GLY A 175 21.55 4.70 -11.27
CA GLY A 175 20.44 4.01 -11.96
C GLY A 175 19.51 4.94 -12.75
N VAL A 176 19.02 6.01 -12.11
CA VAL A 176 17.98 6.89 -12.68
C VAL A 176 18.46 7.63 -13.95
N GLY A 177 19.73 8.05 -13.99
CA GLY A 177 20.27 8.83 -15.11
C GLY A 177 20.24 8.11 -16.46
N ALA A 178 20.53 6.80 -16.48
CA ALA A 178 20.61 6.02 -17.72
C ALA A 178 19.22 5.84 -18.37
N GLY A 179 18.18 5.58 -17.58
CA GLY A 179 16.81 5.41 -18.07
C GLY A 179 16.27 6.66 -18.75
N VAL A 180 16.43 7.83 -18.11
CA VAL A 180 15.97 9.11 -18.66
C VAL A 180 16.72 9.47 -19.95
N PHE A 181 18.05 9.26 -20.00
CA PHE A 181 18.84 9.51 -21.20
C PHE A 181 18.42 8.63 -22.40
N LEU A 182 18.15 7.34 -22.18
CA LEU A 182 17.73 6.43 -23.24
C LEU A 182 16.33 6.79 -23.78
N VAL A 183 15.38 7.13 -22.91
CA VAL A 183 14.04 7.58 -23.32
C VAL A 183 14.11 8.91 -24.10
N ALA A 184 14.91 9.87 -23.63
CA ALA A 184 15.09 11.15 -24.31
C ALA A 184 15.73 10.98 -25.71
N MET A 185 16.75 10.15 -25.83
CA MET A 185 17.41 9.87 -27.12
C MET A 185 16.49 9.12 -28.09
N ALA A 186 15.71 8.14 -27.62
CA ALA A 186 14.73 7.44 -28.44
C ALA A 186 13.64 8.40 -28.96
N GLY A 187 13.10 9.27 -28.08
CA GLY A 187 12.11 10.29 -28.46
C GLY A 187 12.65 11.29 -29.49
N ALA A 188 13.86 11.82 -29.27
CA ALA A 188 14.52 12.72 -30.20
C ALA A 188 14.77 12.07 -31.57
N PHE A 189 15.28 10.83 -31.58
CA PHE A 189 15.53 10.08 -32.82
C PHE A 189 14.25 9.88 -33.65
N VAL A 190 13.15 9.45 -33.02
CA VAL A 190 11.85 9.28 -33.69
C VAL A 190 11.33 10.61 -34.23
N TYR A 191 11.42 11.69 -33.46
CA TYR A 191 11.02 13.03 -33.90
C TYR A 191 11.80 13.50 -35.14
N PHE A 192 13.14 13.41 -35.11
CA PHE A 192 13.97 13.80 -36.25
C PHE A 192 13.77 12.89 -37.47
N ARG A 193 13.51 11.59 -37.28
CA ARG A 193 13.21 10.67 -38.39
C ARG A 193 11.87 11.00 -39.06
N ARG A 194 10.84 11.40 -38.29
CA ARG A 194 9.54 11.86 -38.83
C ARG A 194 9.62 13.22 -39.53
N ARG A 195 10.56 14.09 -39.13
CA ARG A 195 10.77 15.41 -39.76
C ARG A 195 11.52 15.35 -41.10
N LYS A 196 12.06 14.19 -41.50
CA LYS A 196 12.81 13.98 -42.75
C LYS A 196 12.03 13.24 -43.86
N SER A 197 10.71 13.35 -43.88
CA SER A 197 9.92 13.02 -45.08
C SER A 197 9.92 14.21 -46.04
N PRO A 198 10.61 14.17 -47.20
CA PRO A 198 10.54 15.25 -48.18
C PRO A 198 9.14 15.30 -48.81
N GLN A 199 8.60 16.51 -48.95
CA GLN A 199 7.34 16.73 -49.67
C GLN A 199 7.59 16.65 -51.17
N HIS A 200 7.24 15.52 -51.79
CA HIS A 200 6.99 15.46 -53.23
C HIS A 200 5.48 15.45 -53.47
N ALA A 201 4.95 16.56 -53.99
CA ALA A 201 3.56 16.71 -54.37
C ALA A 201 3.40 16.55 -55.88
N VAL A 202 2.45 15.71 -56.32
CA VAL A 202 1.85 15.73 -57.67
C VAL A 202 0.38 15.26 -57.56
N SER A 203 -0.51 15.94 -58.28
CA SER A 203 -1.92 15.64 -58.55
C SER A 203 -2.30 16.27 -59.91
N PRO A 204 -3.46 15.96 -60.55
CA PRO A 204 -4.26 14.73 -60.64
C PRO A 204 -4.21 14.22 -62.12
N PRO A 205 -5.25 13.71 -62.87
CA PRO A 205 -6.70 14.07 -62.93
C PRO A 205 -7.72 12.88 -62.97
N MET A 206 -9.03 13.23 -63.09
CA MET A 206 -10.21 12.56 -63.73
C MET A 206 -10.17 11.04 -64.09
N GLN A 207 -11.24 10.22 -64.03
CA GLN A 207 -12.73 10.38 -64.00
C GLN A 207 -13.39 8.99 -63.64
N ALA A 208 -14.71 8.68 -63.58
CA ALA A 208 -16.01 9.35 -63.74
C ALA A 208 -17.19 8.55 -63.09
N ALA A 209 -18.34 9.22 -62.87
CA ALA A 209 -19.75 8.78 -63.03
C ALA A 209 -20.42 7.61 -62.25
N SER A 210 -21.64 7.92 -61.75
CA SER A 210 -22.82 7.04 -61.48
C SER A 210 -22.73 6.01 -60.32
N GLN A 211 -23.83 5.63 -59.65
CA GLN A 211 -25.27 5.86 -59.90
C GLN A 211 -26.06 6.16 -58.58
N SER A 212 -27.40 6.11 -58.59
CA SER A 212 -28.30 6.77 -57.61
C SER A 212 -29.19 5.83 -56.74
N LEU A 213 -29.95 6.47 -55.83
CA LEU A 213 -31.31 6.12 -55.31
C LEU A 213 -31.52 5.48 -53.89
N ILE A 214 -32.62 5.96 -53.26
CA ILE A 214 -33.47 5.48 -52.13
C ILE A 214 -33.02 5.72 -50.65
N GLN A 215 -34.05 5.97 -49.81
CA GLN A 215 -34.11 6.00 -48.32
C GLN A 215 -33.63 7.31 -47.66
N ASP A 216 -34.46 8.34 -47.42
CA ASP A 216 -35.85 8.49 -46.92
C ASP A 216 -36.11 8.16 -45.43
N ALA A 217 -36.66 9.17 -44.72
CA ALA A 217 -37.28 9.15 -43.39
C ALA A 217 -36.36 8.84 -42.17
N HIS A 218 -36.63 9.33 -40.94
CA HIS A 218 -37.75 10.12 -40.42
C HIS A 218 -37.32 10.94 -39.17
N GLU A 219 -37.87 12.15 -38.98
CA GLU A 219 -38.00 12.82 -37.67
C GLU A 219 -39.41 13.41 -37.58
N PRO A 220 -40.11 13.27 -36.44
CA PRO A 220 -40.60 14.49 -35.79
C PRO A 220 -40.70 14.41 -34.25
N GLY A 221 -40.12 15.38 -33.55
CA GLY A 221 -40.25 15.51 -32.09
C GLY A 221 -41.32 16.50 -31.59
N LYS A 222 -42.59 16.06 -31.38
CA LYS A 222 -43.51 16.63 -30.35
C LYS A 222 -44.89 15.96 -30.24
N PRO A 223 -45.41 15.81 -29.01
CA PRO A 223 -46.84 15.97 -28.72
C PRO A 223 -47.14 17.28 -27.97
N GLY A 224 -48.25 17.93 -28.31
CA GLY A 224 -48.90 18.95 -27.47
C GLY A 224 -49.97 18.33 -26.55
N PRO A 225 -50.57 19.11 -25.63
CA PRO A 225 -51.45 18.59 -24.59
C PRO A 225 -52.91 18.48 -25.03
N ASN A 226 -53.72 17.75 -24.24
CA ASN A 226 -55.05 18.23 -23.86
C ASN A 226 -55.47 17.63 -22.50
N PRO A 227 -56.23 18.36 -21.65
CA PRO A 227 -56.79 17.82 -20.41
C PRO A 227 -58.16 17.19 -20.67
N HIS A 228 -58.62 16.35 -19.74
CA HIS A 228 -60.03 16.31 -19.34
C HIS A 228 -60.13 15.88 -17.87
N GLU A 229 -61.27 16.18 -17.27
CA GLU A 229 -61.51 16.31 -15.83
C GLU A 229 -62.65 15.37 -15.38
N LEU A 230 -62.95 15.34 -14.07
CA LEU A 230 -64.22 14.90 -13.46
C LEU A 230 -64.64 13.42 -13.62
N ALA A 231 -64.35 12.62 -12.57
CA ALA A 231 -65.37 11.91 -11.77
C ALA A 231 -64.76 11.36 -10.47
#